data_AF-A0A7V3JJ25-F1
#
_entry.id   AF-A0A7V3JJ25-F1
#
_cell.length_a   1.000
_cell.length_b   1.000
_cell.length_c   1.000
_cell.angle_alpha   90.00
_cell.angle_beta   90.00
_cell.angle_gamma   90.00
#
_symmetry.space_group_name_H-M   'P 1'
#
loop_
_entity.id
_entity.type
_entity.pdbx_description
1 polymer ?
#
loop_
_entity_poly.entity_id
_entity_poly.type
_entity_poly.pdbx_seq_one_letter_code
_entity_poly.pdbx_strand_id
1 'polypeptide(L)'
;MHLLDIAHWYLGVTEPALTAAAAYGWFSRPQDERVPDTVEVSWKYPTFVADYSSRSDVLGTYLWGDEGVLFVNRNGYSVRPVSRNWRATGGKPPFEEKKVALHDEPPNYQASFDSDCGRHILNFLSCIRSRERPVCDIEIGATSTIPTLMAGLSIRNGGKTIAWTGRSAAPLT
;
A
#
# COMPACT_ATOMS: atom_id res chain seq x y z
N MET A 1 -4.48 -2.06 -3.80
CA MET A 1 -5.14 -2.45 -2.54
C MET A 1 -4.14 -3.07 -1.59
N HIS A 2 -3.62 -4.26 -1.89
CA HIS A 2 -2.80 -5.07 -0.97
C HIS A 2 -1.48 -4.46 -0.44
N LEU A 3 -0.96 -3.37 -1.01
CA LEU A 3 0.25 -2.73 -0.47
C LEU A 3 -0.08 -1.52 0.42
N LEU A 4 -1.20 -0.86 0.15
CA LEU A 4 -1.60 0.37 0.81
C LEU A 4 -2.38 0.10 2.10
N ASP A 5 -3.11 -1.00 2.17
CA ASP A 5 -3.77 -1.50 3.38
C ASP A 5 -2.78 -1.78 4.53
N ILE A 6 -1.56 -2.25 4.22
CA ILE A 6 -0.48 -2.40 5.21
C ILE A 6 -0.11 -1.05 5.82
N ALA A 7 0.02 -0.01 5.00
CA ALA A 7 0.33 1.34 5.48
C ALA A 7 -0.84 1.92 6.30
N HIS A 8 -2.08 1.71 5.88
CA HIS A 8 -3.29 2.09 6.62
C HIS A 8 -3.35 1.43 7.98
N TRP A 9 -3.15 0.12 8.02
CA TRP A 9 -3.17 -0.67 9.26
C TRP A 9 -2.05 -0.24 10.21
N TYR A 10 -0.82 -0.10 9.72
CA TYR A 10 0.34 0.23 10.56
C TYR A 10 0.30 1.67 11.08
N LEU A 11 -0.12 2.63 10.24
CA LEU A 11 -0.13 4.05 10.60
C LEU A 11 -1.48 4.52 11.18
N GLY A 12 -2.48 3.64 11.25
CA GLY A 12 -3.81 3.96 11.78
C GLY A 12 -4.54 5.03 10.96
N VAL A 13 -4.39 5.01 9.63
CA VAL A 13 -5.04 5.96 8.71
C VAL A 13 -6.01 5.25 7.78
N THR A 14 -7.00 5.98 7.26
CA THR A 14 -8.09 5.42 6.45
C THR A 14 -8.12 5.97 5.03
N GLU A 15 -7.99 7.27 4.85
CA GLU A 15 -8.09 7.92 3.54
C GLU A 15 -7.04 9.03 3.35
N PRO A 16 -6.65 9.28 2.10
CA PRO A 16 -5.85 10.45 1.77
C PRO A 16 -6.74 11.70 1.64
N ALA A 17 -6.19 12.84 2.02
CA ALA A 17 -6.83 14.14 1.79
C ALA A 17 -6.82 14.51 0.29
N LEU A 18 -5.71 14.25 -0.40
CA LEU A 18 -5.55 14.53 -1.83
C LEU A 18 -4.94 13.33 -2.55
N THR A 19 -5.35 13.12 -3.79
CA THR A 19 -4.78 12.11 -4.69
C THR A 19 -4.46 12.73 -6.03
N ALA A 20 -3.26 12.47 -6.56
CA ALA A 20 -2.92 12.77 -7.95
C ALA A 20 -2.38 11.50 -8.59
N ALA A 21 -2.78 11.23 -9.82
CA ALA A 21 -2.38 10.06 -10.56
C ALA A 21 -2.20 10.37 -12.04
N ALA A 22 -1.17 9.77 -12.62
CA ALA A 22 -0.91 9.74 -14.04
C ALA A 22 -0.88 8.29 -14.52
N ALA A 23 -1.30 8.08 -15.76
CA ALA A 23 -1.32 6.76 -16.36
C ALA A 23 -0.91 6.84 -17.83
N TYR A 24 -0.22 5.80 -18.31
CA TYR A 24 0.21 5.68 -19.70
C TYR A 24 0.21 4.21 -20.15
N GLY A 25 -0.01 3.99 -21.46
CA GLY A 25 -0.41 2.70 -22.05
C GLY A 25 -1.94 2.57 -22.09
N TRP A 26 -2.62 2.20 -23.18
CA TRP A 26 -2.29 1.48 -24.42
C TRP A 26 -3.09 2.11 -25.60
N PHE A 27 -2.44 2.51 -26.71
CA PHE A 27 -3.10 3.12 -27.90
C PHE A 27 -3.33 2.16 -29.09
N SER A 28 -3.00 0.87 -28.95
CA SER A 28 -2.93 -0.09 -30.07
C SER A 28 -3.78 -1.37 -29.96
N ARG A 29 -4.71 -1.49 -28.99
CA ARG A 29 -5.56 -2.71 -28.83
C ARG A 29 -7.02 -2.36 -28.50
N PRO A 30 -7.99 -2.67 -29.38
CA PRO A 30 -9.36 -2.15 -29.33
C PRO A 30 -10.30 -3.01 -28.46
N GLN A 31 -10.07 -3.09 -27.15
CA GLN A 31 -11.01 -3.77 -26.23
C GLN A 31 -11.35 -2.86 -25.04
N ASP A 32 -12.64 -2.64 -24.83
CA ASP A 32 -13.27 -1.62 -23.96
C ASP A 32 -13.14 -1.85 -22.44
N GLU A 33 -12.44 -2.91 -22.00
CA GLU A 33 -12.37 -3.30 -20.58
C GLU A 33 -11.02 -2.98 -19.90
N ARG A 34 -10.19 -2.07 -20.43
CA ARG A 34 -8.77 -1.98 -20.02
C ARG A 34 -8.45 -0.93 -18.96
N VAL A 35 -7.75 -1.40 -17.93
CA VAL A 35 -6.95 -0.59 -16.98
C VAL A 35 -5.61 -0.20 -17.62
N PRO A 36 -5.03 0.96 -17.27
CA PRO A 36 -3.72 1.38 -17.78
C PRO A 36 -2.58 0.44 -17.37
N ASP A 37 -1.60 0.25 -18.25
CA ASP A 37 -0.43 -0.62 -17.98
C ASP A 37 0.55 0.01 -16.99
N THR A 38 0.75 1.32 -17.13
CA THR A 38 1.69 2.09 -16.33
C THR A 38 0.91 3.14 -15.57
N VAL A 39 1.00 3.11 -14.26
CA VAL A 39 0.33 4.06 -13.37
C VAL A 39 1.30 4.52 -12.31
N GLU A 40 1.33 5.83 -12.12
CA GLU A 40 1.98 6.48 -11.00
C GLU A 40 0.92 7.21 -10.18
N VAL A 41 0.94 7.03 -8.87
CA VAL A 41 -0.01 7.65 -7.96
C VAL A 41 0.73 8.26 -6.78
N SER A 42 0.30 9.44 -6.37
CA SER A 42 0.70 10.08 -5.13
C SER A 42 -0.53 10.42 -4.30
N TRP A 43 -0.45 10.10 -3.01
CA TRP A 43 -1.48 10.36 -2.02
C TRP A 43 -0.93 11.24 -0.90
N LYS A 44 -1.64 12.31 -0.57
CA LYS A 44 -1.36 13.13 0.61
C LYS A 44 -2.24 12.67 1.76
N TYR A 45 -1.64 12.08 2.78
CA TYR A 45 -2.27 11.82 4.08
C TYR A 45 -2.04 13.01 5.03
N PRO A 46 -2.70 13.04 6.21
CA PRO A 46 -2.53 14.13 7.16
C PRO A 46 -1.07 14.35 7.60
N THR A 47 -0.30 13.27 7.75
CA THR A 47 1.06 13.30 8.33
C THR A 47 2.17 12.84 7.37
N PHE A 48 1.83 12.30 6.21
CA PHE A 48 2.80 11.77 5.26
C PHE A 48 2.29 11.81 3.82
N VAL A 49 3.19 11.52 2.87
CA VAL A 49 2.86 11.26 1.48
C VAL A 49 3.17 9.79 1.19
N ALA A 50 2.28 9.13 0.45
CA ALA A 50 2.53 7.81 -0.09
C ALA A 50 2.54 7.85 -1.61
N ASP A 51 3.33 7.00 -2.21
CA ASP A 51 3.41 6.81 -3.65
C ASP A 51 3.21 5.34 -4.04
N TYR A 52 2.80 5.14 -5.28
CA TYR A 52 2.71 3.83 -5.90
C TYR A 52 3.09 3.93 -7.36
N SER A 53 3.98 3.02 -7.78
CA SER A 53 4.33 2.76 -9.16
C SER A 53 3.95 1.34 -9.55
N SER A 54 3.24 1.19 -10.67
CA SER A 54 2.97 -0.16 -11.23
C SER A 54 4.22 -0.82 -11.83
N ARG A 55 5.33 -0.08 -11.95
CA ARG A 55 6.61 -0.56 -12.49
C ARG A 55 7.70 -0.68 -11.41
N SER A 56 7.33 -0.70 -10.14
CA SER A 56 8.28 -1.01 -9.07
C SER A 56 8.84 -2.43 -9.26
N ASP A 57 10.17 -2.53 -9.29
CA ASP A 57 10.88 -3.83 -9.32
C ASP A 57 10.76 -4.60 -8.00
N VAL A 58 10.36 -3.91 -6.94
CA VAL A 58 10.23 -4.47 -5.58
C VAL A 58 8.77 -4.51 -5.18
N LEU A 59 8.28 -5.71 -4.89
CA LEU A 59 6.95 -5.91 -4.29
C LEU A 59 7.05 -5.78 -2.77
N GLY A 60 6.44 -4.72 -2.23
CA GLY A 60 6.39 -4.44 -0.80
C GLY A 60 6.10 -2.97 -0.51
N THR A 61 6.21 -2.60 0.75
CA THR A 61 5.91 -1.26 1.25
C THR A 61 7.13 -0.70 1.97
N TYR A 62 7.57 0.48 1.56
CA TYR A 62 8.59 1.26 2.28
C TYR A 62 7.92 2.29 3.18
N LEU A 63 8.36 2.35 4.43
CA LEU A 63 7.98 3.34 5.43
C LEU A 63 9.24 4.13 5.80
N TRP A 64 9.22 5.41 5.46
CA TRP A 64 10.33 6.32 5.72
C TRP A 64 10.05 7.11 6.99
N GLY A 65 10.94 7.00 7.97
CA GLY A 65 10.91 7.76 9.21
C GLY A 65 12.22 8.51 9.46
N ASP A 66 12.23 9.32 10.50
CA ASP A 66 13.37 10.20 10.82
C ASP A 66 14.63 9.43 11.21
N GLU A 67 14.47 8.26 11.82
CA GLU A 67 15.58 7.42 12.30
C GLU A 67 15.94 6.30 11.31
N GLY A 68 15.06 5.96 10.38
CA GLY A 68 15.18 4.72 9.64
C GLY A 68 14.17 4.53 8.52
N VAL A 69 14.42 3.51 7.72
CA VAL A 69 13.53 3.05 6.66
C VAL A 69 13.20 1.60 6.93
N LEU A 70 11.90 1.32 7.09
CA LEU A 70 11.35 -0.01 7.22
C LEU A 70 10.82 -0.43 5.84
N PHE A 71 11.29 -1.57 5.35
CA PHE A 71 10.73 -2.24 4.19
C PHE A 71 10.04 -3.52 4.66
N VAL A 72 8.78 -3.69 4.28
CA VAL A 72 7.97 -4.88 4.60
C VAL A 72 7.46 -5.49 3.31
N ASN A 73 7.57 -6.80 3.20
CA ASN A 73 6.88 -7.57 2.18
C ASN A 73 6.46 -8.93 2.75
N ARG A 74 5.86 -9.77 1.92
CA ARG A 74 5.42 -11.12 2.32
C ARG A 74 6.56 -12.03 2.80
N ASN A 75 7.79 -11.79 2.33
CA ASN A 75 8.96 -12.61 2.65
C ASN A 75 9.67 -12.15 3.94
N GLY A 76 9.16 -11.11 4.61
CA GLY A 76 9.73 -10.57 5.83
C GLY A 76 9.91 -9.05 5.78
N TYR A 77 10.87 -8.57 6.56
CA TYR A 77 11.13 -7.14 6.67
C TYR A 77 12.62 -6.83 6.83
N SER A 78 12.98 -5.61 6.46
CA SER A 78 14.29 -5.04 6.76
C SER A 78 14.15 -3.63 7.30
N VAL A 79 14.94 -3.29 8.31
CA VAL A 79 15.01 -1.95 8.87
C VAL A 79 16.44 -1.47 8.75
N ARG A 80 16.63 -0.36 8.03
CA ARG A 80 17.94 0.30 7.89
C ARG A 80 17.91 1.67 8.56
N PRO A 81 18.93 2.04 9.36
CA PRO A 81 19.00 3.36 9.95
C PRO A 81 19.26 4.42 8.89
N VAL A 82 18.69 5.61 9.08
CA VAL A 82 19.11 6.80 8.33
C VAL A 82 20.39 7.32 9.01
N SER A 83 21.51 7.25 8.30
CA SER A 83 22.73 7.89 8.78
C SER A 83 22.53 9.41 8.76
N ARG A 84 22.34 10.02 9.94
CA ARG A 84 22.31 11.48 10.06
C ARG A 84 23.66 12.01 9.60
N ASN A 85 23.62 12.75 8.49
CA ASN A 85 24.69 13.44 7.80
C ASN A 85 25.43 12.62 6.74
N TRP A 86 25.02 12.82 5.48
CA TRP A 86 25.89 12.62 4.32
C TRP A 86 27.17 13.49 4.34
N ARG A 87 27.29 14.42 5.29
CA ARG A 87 28.40 15.36 5.48
C ARG A 87 29.16 15.25 6.81
N ALA A 88 28.72 14.44 7.76
CA ALA A 88 29.36 14.33 9.06
C ALA A 88 29.66 12.86 9.34
N THR A 89 30.86 12.49 8.94
CA THR A 89 31.49 11.21 9.26
C THR A 89 31.63 11.12 10.77
N GLY A 90 30.79 10.32 11.45
CA GLY A 90 30.99 10.02 12.88
C GLY A 90 29.75 9.85 13.77
N GLY A 91 28.54 10.10 13.26
CA GLY A 91 27.32 9.80 14.02
C GLY A 91 27.11 8.30 14.16
N LYS A 92 26.93 7.79 15.39
CA LYS A 92 26.46 6.40 15.58
C LYS A 92 25.02 6.29 15.03
N PRO A 93 24.70 5.22 14.28
CA PRO A 93 23.34 5.02 13.80
C PRO A 93 22.37 4.88 14.99
N PRO A 94 21.11 5.35 14.86
CA PRO A 94 20.12 5.27 15.94
C PRO A 94 19.81 3.84 16.37
N PHE A 95 19.99 2.86 15.48
CA PHE A 95 19.83 1.43 15.76
C PHE A 95 20.65 0.59 14.77
N GLU A 96 20.82 -0.70 15.08
CA GLU A 96 21.49 -1.67 14.20
C GLU A 96 20.57 -2.11 13.06
N GLU A 97 21.09 -2.14 11.83
CA GLU A 97 20.36 -2.67 10.69
C GLU A 97 19.93 -4.11 10.95
N LYS A 98 18.66 -4.41 10.69
CA LYS A 98 18.08 -5.72 10.92
C LYS A 98 17.32 -6.18 9.69
N LYS A 99 17.58 -7.41 9.25
CA LYS A 99 16.80 -8.09 8.21
C LYS A 99 16.28 -9.40 8.77
N VAL A 100 14.98 -9.59 8.70
CA VAL A 100 14.30 -10.81 9.13
C VAL A 100 13.56 -11.37 7.93
N ALA A 101 13.93 -12.59 7.53
CA ALA A 101 13.12 -13.37 6.61
C ALA A 101 12.00 -14.05 7.42
N LEU A 102 10.76 -13.91 6.97
CA LEU A 102 9.67 -14.78 7.43
C LEU A 102 9.78 -16.11 6.67
N HIS A 103 9.57 -17.22 7.38
CA HIS A 103 9.76 -18.58 6.87
C HIS A 103 8.85 -18.95 5.68
N ASP A 104 9.32 -19.98 4.96
CA ASP A 104 8.72 -20.74 3.85
C ASP A 104 7.19 -20.65 3.73
N GLU A 105 6.68 -19.56 3.17
CA GLU A 105 5.34 -19.60 2.60
C GLU A 105 5.35 -20.59 1.43
N PRO A 106 4.36 -21.49 1.35
CA PRO A 106 4.19 -22.29 0.15
C PRO A 106 4.04 -21.34 -1.05
N PRO A 107 4.60 -21.69 -2.22
CA PRO A 107 4.56 -20.83 -3.38
C PRO A 107 3.14 -20.34 -3.65
N ASN A 108 3.01 -19.07 -4.05
CA ASN A 108 1.73 -18.39 -4.28
C ASN A 108 0.78 -19.06 -5.29
N TYR A 109 1.26 -20.06 -6.05
CA TYR A 109 0.46 -20.87 -6.98
C TYR A 109 -0.06 -22.18 -6.36
N GLN A 110 0.32 -22.52 -5.13
CA GLN A 110 -0.10 -23.73 -4.46
C GLN A 110 -1.12 -23.42 -3.37
N ALA A 111 -2.33 -23.98 -3.49
CA ALA A 111 -3.36 -23.82 -2.48
C ALA A 111 -2.88 -24.46 -1.16
N SER A 112 -2.78 -23.66 -0.11
CA SER A 112 -2.39 -24.12 1.22
C SER A 112 -3.07 -23.28 2.30
N PHE A 113 -3.55 -23.92 3.35
CA PHE A 113 -4.08 -23.25 4.53
C PHE A 113 -2.99 -22.59 5.38
N ASP A 114 -1.72 -22.95 5.16
CA ASP A 114 -0.57 -22.33 5.82
C ASP A 114 -0.11 -21.04 5.14
N SER A 115 -0.59 -20.76 3.91
CA SER A 115 -0.36 -19.49 3.20
C SER A 115 -1.17 -18.33 3.80
N ASP A 116 -0.77 -17.09 3.52
CA ASP A 116 -1.53 -15.88 3.90
C ASP A 116 -3.02 -15.97 3.49
N CYS A 117 -3.30 -16.38 2.26
CA CYS A 117 -4.68 -16.57 1.78
C CYS A 117 -5.42 -17.65 2.58
N GLY A 118 -4.75 -18.77 2.82
CA GLY A 118 -5.24 -19.86 3.65
C GLY A 118 -5.60 -19.42 5.07
N ARG A 119 -4.72 -18.65 5.69
CA ARG A 119 -4.91 -18.09 7.03
C ARG A 119 -6.05 -17.08 7.08
N HIS A 120 -6.22 -16.24 6.06
CA HIS A 120 -7.38 -15.37 5.93
C HIS A 120 -8.70 -16.15 5.84
N ILE A 121 -8.73 -17.25 5.07
CA ILE A 121 -9.90 -18.14 4.99
C ILE A 121 -10.20 -18.77 6.35
N LEU A 122 -9.19 -19.32 7.03
CA LEU A 122 -9.35 -19.91 8.36
C LEU A 122 -9.84 -18.88 9.39
N ASN A 123 -9.31 -17.66 9.37
CA ASN A 123 -9.78 -16.57 10.22
C ASN A 123 -11.26 -16.28 9.96
N PHE A 124 -11.66 -16.13 8.70
CA PHE A 124 -13.06 -15.88 8.33
C PHE A 124 -14.00 -17.00 8.81
N LEU A 125 -13.64 -18.28 8.57
CA LEU A 125 -14.43 -19.42 9.04
C LEU A 125 -14.50 -19.50 10.57
N SER A 126 -13.42 -19.15 11.27
CA SER A 126 -13.41 -19.05 12.74
C SER A 126 -14.36 -17.98 13.23
N CYS A 127 -14.35 -16.79 12.62
CA CYS A 127 -15.25 -15.68 12.95
C CYS A 127 -16.72 -16.01 12.69
N ILE A 128 -17.05 -16.79 11.66
CA ILE A 128 -18.43 -17.31 11.46
C ILE A 128 -18.87 -18.14 12.67
N ARG A 129 -17.98 -18.99 13.20
CA ARG A 129 -18.27 -19.85 14.36
C ARG A 129 -18.33 -19.04 15.66
N SER A 130 -17.36 -18.18 15.92
CA SER A 130 -17.26 -17.41 17.18
C SER A 130 -18.17 -16.19 17.22
N ARG A 131 -18.66 -15.72 16.06
CA ARG A 131 -19.37 -14.44 15.87
C ARG A 131 -18.52 -13.20 16.16
N GLU A 132 -17.20 -13.33 16.16
CA GLU A 132 -16.27 -12.21 16.26
C GLU A 132 -16.04 -11.53 14.91
N ARG A 133 -15.42 -10.34 14.92
CA ARG A 133 -15.04 -9.63 13.69
C ARG A 133 -13.80 -10.30 13.05
N PRO A 134 -13.78 -10.51 11.72
CA PRO A 134 -12.57 -10.89 11.00
C PRO A 134 -11.45 -9.86 11.16
N VAL A 135 -10.21 -10.30 10.99
CA VAL A 135 -9.02 -9.41 11.03
C VAL A 135 -9.09 -8.35 9.92
N CYS A 136 -9.66 -8.71 8.77
CA CYS A 136 -9.96 -7.79 7.68
C CYS A 136 -11.47 -7.80 7.45
N ASP A 137 -12.18 -6.91 8.14
CA ASP A 137 -13.62 -6.76 7.97
C ASP A 137 -13.96 -5.85 6.77
N ILE A 138 -15.26 -5.69 6.52
CA ILE A 138 -15.76 -4.95 5.36
C ILE A 138 -15.42 -3.45 5.43
N GLU A 139 -15.30 -2.87 6.63
CA GLU A 139 -14.98 -1.45 6.79
C GLU A 139 -13.53 -1.20 6.38
N ILE A 140 -12.61 -2.09 6.76
CA ILE A 140 -11.21 -2.06 6.31
C ILE A 140 -11.13 -2.19 4.78
N GLY A 141 -11.90 -3.11 4.19
CA GLY A 141 -11.95 -3.27 2.73
C GLY A 141 -12.48 -2.02 2.02
N ALA A 142 -13.49 -1.36 2.58
CA ALA A 142 -14.05 -0.13 2.03
C ALA A 142 -13.06 1.04 2.10
N THR A 143 -12.44 1.27 3.26
CA THR A 143 -11.52 2.41 3.47
C THR A 143 -10.24 2.27 2.65
N SER A 144 -9.65 1.08 2.62
CA SER A 144 -8.44 0.83 1.81
C SER A 144 -8.69 1.03 0.31
N THR A 145 -9.94 0.86 -0.16
CA THR A 145 -10.33 1.05 -1.58
C THR A 145 -10.40 2.52 -1.99
N ILE A 146 -10.75 3.42 -1.07
CA ILE A 146 -10.91 4.87 -1.35
C ILE A 146 -9.70 5.47 -2.11
N PRO A 147 -8.44 5.34 -1.64
CA PRO A 147 -7.28 5.89 -2.33
C PRO A 147 -7.14 5.42 -3.79
N THR A 148 -7.47 4.15 -4.07
CA THR A 148 -7.39 3.59 -5.42
C THR A 148 -8.49 4.13 -6.35
N LEU A 149 -9.70 4.30 -5.82
CA LEU A 149 -10.80 4.92 -6.57
C LEU A 149 -10.53 6.40 -6.85
N MET A 150 -9.96 7.13 -5.89
CA MET A 150 -9.52 8.50 -6.08
C MET A 150 -8.45 8.61 -7.17
N ALA A 151 -7.52 7.64 -7.25
CA ALA A 151 -6.52 7.60 -8.33
C ALA A 151 -7.18 7.40 -9.70
N GLY A 152 -8.16 6.50 -9.79
CA GLY A 152 -8.96 6.32 -11.00
C GLY A 152 -9.73 7.58 -11.41
N LEU A 153 -10.27 8.33 -10.45
CA LEU A 153 -10.89 9.63 -10.70
C LEU A 153 -9.88 10.66 -11.23
N SER A 154 -8.67 10.72 -10.67
CA SER A 154 -7.62 11.62 -11.17
C SER A 154 -7.31 11.34 -12.64
N ILE A 155 -7.09 10.08 -12.99
CA ILE A 155 -6.78 9.65 -14.36
C ILE A 155 -7.92 10.03 -15.32
N ARG A 156 -9.17 9.74 -14.95
CA ARG A 156 -10.36 10.07 -15.77
C ARG A 156 -10.58 11.58 -15.95
N ASN A 157 -10.05 12.39 -15.04
CA ASN A 157 -10.13 13.85 -15.08
C ASN A 157 -8.85 14.51 -15.63
N GLY A 158 -8.08 13.80 -16.46
CA GLY A 158 -6.89 14.35 -17.12
C GLY A 158 -5.72 14.62 -16.18
N GLY A 159 -5.62 13.85 -15.08
CA GLY A 159 -4.55 13.99 -14.09
C GLY A 159 -4.79 15.07 -13.04
N LYS A 160 -6.00 15.64 -12.96
CA LYS A 160 -6.36 16.60 -11.91
C LYS A 160 -6.26 15.97 -10.53
N THR A 161 -5.75 16.75 -9.58
CA THR A 161 -5.77 16.36 -8.16
C THR A 161 -7.20 16.20 -7.67
N ILE A 162 -7.48 15.09 -7.03
CA ILE A 162 -8.76 14.74 -6.43
C ILE A 162 -8.69 14.97 -4.92
N ALA A 163 -9.65 15.73 -4.38
CA ALA A 163 -9.80 15.95 -2.94
C ALA A 163 -10.87 15.03 -2.35
N TRP A 164 -10.60 14.52 -1.15
CA TRP A 164 -11.57 13.80 -0.34
C TRP A 164 -12.35 14.77 0.56
N THR A 165 -13.68 14.61 0.62
CA THR A 165 -14.59 15.49 1.38
C THR A 165 -15.17 14.81 2.64
N GLY A 166 -14.73 13.60 2.97
CA GLY A 166 -15.30 12.78 4.03
C GLY A 166 -16.50 11.94 3.60
N ARG A 167 -17.13 12.26 2.46
CA ARG A 167 -18.25 11.49 1.87
C ARG A 167 -18.11 11.22 0.38
N SER A 168 -17.32 12.02 -0.33
CA SER A 168 -17.10 11.89 -1.77
C SER A 168 -15.70 12.36 -2.16
N ALA A 169 -15.33 12.09 -3.41
CA ALA A 169 -14.09 12.53 -4.02
C ALA A 169 -14.39 13.37 -5.26
N ALA A 170 -13.74 14.52 -5.41
CA ALA A 170 -13.95 15.41 -6.55
C ALA A 170 -12.63 16.07 -7.01
N PRO A 171 -12.48 16.38 -8.31
CA PRO A 171 -11.35 17.16 -8.80
C PRO A 171 -11.30 18.54 -8.15
N LEU A 172 -10.11 19.01 -7.80
CA LEU A 172 -9.89 20.42 -7.49
C LEU A 172 -10.23 21.28 -8.71
N THR A 173 -10.91 22.39 -8.46
CA THR A 173 -11.31 23.38 -9.47
C THR A 173 -10.13 24.17 -9.98
#